data_AF-A0A966HGE1-F1
#
_entry.id   AF-A0A966HGE1-F1
#
_cell.length_a   1.000
_cell.length_b   1.000
_cell.length_c   1.000
_cell.angle_alpha   90.00
_cell.angle_beta   90.00
_cell.angle_gamma   90.00
#
_symmetry.space_group_name_H-M   'P 1'
#
loop_
_entity.id
_entity.type
_entity.pdbx_description
1 polymer ?
#
loop_
_entity_poly.entity_id
_entity_poly.type
_entity_poly.pdbx_seq_one_letter_code
_entity_poly.pdbx_strand_id
1 'polypeptide(L)'
;MKYKYIAWRAFRDVRIIDIISETDHYVTDSNGRKHKKISDDRSIFDTFEEAKQWLLDKEEADLRKATETISSIKEHIKRIEALDKASKKW
;
A
#
# COMPACT_ATOMS: atom_id res chain seq x y z
N MET A 1 10.64 -27.66 -8.16
CA MET A 1 10.66 -26.44 -7.33
C MET A 1 9.71 -25.43 -7.96
N LYS A 2 8.78 -24.88 -7.18
CA LYS A 2 7.90 -23.79 -7.62
C LYS A 2 8.39 -22.53 -6.90
N TYR A 3 8.50 -21.42 -7.62
CA TYR A 3 8.82 -20.12 -7.04
C TYR A 3 7.62 -19.19 -7.15
N LYS A 4 7.59 -18.16 -6.30
CA LYS A 4 6.59 -17.10 -6.31
C LYS A 4 7.25 -15.74 -6.08
N TYR A 5 6.48 -14.68 -6.28
CA TYR A 5 6.94 -13.31 -6.11
C TYR A 5 6.26 -12.69 -4.89
N ILE A 6 7.06 -12.21 -3.94
CA ILE A 6 6.57 -11.49 -2.77
C ILE A 6 6.81 -9.99 -2.93
N ALA A 7 5.72 -9.22 -2.95
CA ALA A 7 5.74 -7.77 -2.92
C ALA A 7 5.80 -7.28 -1.48
N TRP A 8 6.72 -6.35 -1.19
CA TRP A 8 6.87 -5.70 0.12
C TRP A 8 6.67 -4.21 -0.01
N ARG A 9 5.58 -3.70 0.57
CA ARG A 9 5.24 -2.28 0.53
C ARG A 9 6.25 -1.42 1.27
N ALA A 10 6.62 -1.82 2.49
CA ALA A 10 7.56 -1.08 3.32
C ALA A 10 8.93 -0.84 2.65
N PHE A 11 9.33 -1.73 1.74
CA PHE A 11 10.62 -1.66 1.04
C PHE A 11 10.47 -1.33 -0.45
N ARG A 12 9.24 -1.19 -0.97
CA ARG A 12 8.92 -1.00 -2.39
C ARG A 12 9.66 -1.99 -3.30
N ASP A 13 9.66 -3.25 -2.89
CA ASP A 13 10.52 -4.28 -3.45
C ASP A 13 9.73 -5.54 -3.76
N VAL A 14 10.17 -6.27 -4.79
CA VAL A 14 9.61 -7.58 -5.17
C VAL A 14 10.74 -8.60 -5.12
N ARG A 15 10.55 -9.65 -4.32
CA ARG A 15 11.54 -10.73 -4.16
C ARG A 15 10.99 -12.05 -4.64
N ILE A 16 11.88 -12.94 -5.06
CA ILE A 16 11.53 -14.32 -5.38
C ILE A 16 11.61 -15.15 -4.10
N ILE A 17 10.64 -16.02 -3.90
CA ILE A 17 10.64 -17.03 -2.83
C ILE A 17 10.44 -18.41 -3.41
N ASP A 18 11.25 -19.37 -2.97
CA ASP A 18 11.05 -20.77 -3.27
C ASP A 18 9.99 -21.35 -2.34
N ILE A 19 9.01 -22.06 -2.89
CA ILE A 19 7.86 -22.56 -2.13
C ILE A 19 7.82 -24.09 -2.15
N ILE A 20 7.47 -24.66 -0.99
CA ILE A 20 7.32 -26.11 -0.80
C ILE A 20 5.87 -26.51 -0.58
N SER A 21 5.02 -25.59 -0.14
CA SER A 21 3.61 -25.82 0.13
C SER A 21 2.82 -24.52 -0.02
N GLU A 22 1.59 -24.65 -0.52
CA GLU A 22 0.68 -23.54 -0.74
C GLU A 22 -0.73 -23.95 -0.30
N THR A 23 -1.41 -23.05 0.39
CA THR A 23 -2.82 -23.14 0.79
C THR A 23 -3.53 -21.84 0.37
N ASP A 24 -4.83 -21.73 0.57
CA ASP A 24 -5.60 -20.53 0.18
C ASP A 24 -5.10 -19.24 0.85
N HIS A 25 -4.58 -19.33 2.08
CA HIS A 25 -4.16 -18.15 2.85
C HIS A 25 -2.66 -18.10 3.15
N TYR A 26 -1.93 -19.19 2.96
CA TYR A 26 -0.53 -19.29 3.34
C TYR A 26 0.34 -19.97 2.30
N VAL A 27 1.60 -19.58 2.29
CA VAL A 27 2.68 -20.18 1.51
C VAL A 27 3.79 -20.56 2.49
N THR A 28 4.31 -21.78 2.38
CA THR A 28 5.48 -22.22 3.13
C THR A 28 6.69 -22.21 2.21
N ASP A 29 7.74 -21.49 2.60
CA ASP A 29 8.98 -21.40 1.83
C ASP A 29 9.90 -22.62 2.05
N SER A 30 10.94 -22.73 1.22
CA SER A 30 11.95 -23.80 1.31
C SER A 30 12.74 -23.81 2.62
N ASN A 31 12.73 -22.71 3.38
CA ASN A 31 13.32 -22.62 4.72
C ASN A 31 12.34 -23.05 5.83
N GLY A 32 11.15 -23.54 5.47
CA GLY A 32 10.10 -23.94 6.40
C GLY A 32 9.32 -22.77 7.00
N ARG A 33 9.51 -21.54 6.52
CA ARG A 33 8.80 -20.36 7.04
C ARG A 33 7.44 -20.23 6.39
N LYS A 34 6.42 -19.99 7.21
CA LYS A 34 5.04 -19.78 6.76
C LYS A 34 4.75 -18.29 6.57
N HIS A 35 4.39 -17.90 5.36
CA HIS A 35 4.03 -16.54 4.98
C HIS A 35 2.53 -16.46 4.69
N LYS A 36 1.85 -15.43 5.20
CA LYS A 36 0.47 -15.13 4.80
C LYS A 36 0.50 -14.57 3.38
N LYS A 37 -0.39 -15.08 2.50
CA LYS A 37 -0.45 -14.68 1.09
C LYS A 37 -0.77 -13.21 0.90
N ILE A 38 -1.67 -12.65 1.71
CA ILE A 38 -2.09 -11.25 1.63
C ILE A 38 -2.05 -10.64 3.04
N SER A 39 -1.44 -9.47 3.16
CA SER A 39 -1.43 -8.62 4.35
C SER A 39 -1.32 -7.16 3.92
N ASP A 40 -1.44 -6.23 4.87
CA ASP A 40 -1.41 -4.80 4.58
C ASP A 40 -0.05 -4.33 4.01
N ASP A 41 1.04 -4.98 4.41
CA ASP A 41 2.41 -4.61 4.05
C ASP A 41 3.07 -5.52 3.02
N ARG A 42 2.50 -6.69 2.76
CA ARG A 42 3.05 -7.64 1.78
C ARG A 42 2.00 -8.56 1.17
N SER A 43 2.25 -8.97 -0.06
CA SER A 43 1.41 -9.95 -0.76
C SER A 43 2.25 -10.86 -1.67
N ILE A 44 1.80 -12.10 -1.89
CA ILE A 44 2.50 -13.14 -2.66
C ILE A 44 1.71 -13.47 -3.93
N PHE A 45 2.39 -13.49 -5.08
CA PHE A 45 1.82 -13.64 -6.42
C PHE A 45 2.54 -14.72 -7.22
N ASP A 46 1.90 -15.18 -8.29
CA ASP A 46 2.48 -16.17 -9.21
C ASP A 46 3.43 -15.50 -10.21
N THR A 47 3.22 -14.23 -10.54
CA THR A 47 4.06 -13.48 -11.49
C THR A 47 4.67 -12.21 -10.88
N PHE A 48 5.78 -11.77 -11.46
CA PHE A 48 6.39 -10.49 -11.13
C PHE A 48 5.47 -9.31 -11.45
N GLU A 49 4.75 -9.37 -12.57
CA GLU A 49 3.90 -8.25 -13.00
C GLU A 49 2.72 -8.04 -12.05
N GLU A 50 2.11 -9.11 -11.53
CA GLU A 50 1.09 -9.01 -10.48
C GLU A 50 1.66 -8.38 -9.20
N ALA A 51 2.85 -8.80 -8.77
CA ALA A 51 3.50 -8.27 -7.58
C ALA A 51 3.84 -6.78 -7.73
N LYS A 52 4.33 -6.38 -8.91
CA LYS A 52 4.62 -4.99 -9.27
C LYS A 52 3.34 -4.16 -9.34
N GLN A 53 2.30 -4.65 -10.01
CA GLN A 53 1.04 -3.93 -10.14
C GLN A 53 0.42 -3.69 -8.76
N TRP A 54 0.45 -4.68 -7.87
CA TRP A 54 -0.03 -4.51 -6.51
C TRP A 54 0.70 -3.40 -5.74
N LEU A 55 2.02 -3.26 -5.91
CA LEU A 55 2.77 -2.15 -5.30
C LEU A 55 2.35 -0.79 -5.87
N LEU A 56 2.17 -0.71 -7.18
CA LEU A 56 1.71 0.51 -7.85
C LEU A 56 0.31 0.91 -7.38
N ASP A 57 -0.61 -0.03 -7.30
CA ASP A 57 -1.98 0.20 -6.82
C ASP A 57 -1.98 0.72 -5.38
N LYS A 58 -1.08 0.21 -4.52
CA LYS A 58 -0.95 0.67 -3.14
C LYS A 58 -0.42 2.10 -3.06
N GLU A 59 0.64 2.42 -3.81
CA GLU A 59 1.17 3.78 -3.86
C GLU A 59 0.14 4.77 -4.44
N GLU A 60 -0.59 4.38 -5.49
CA GLU A 60 -1.65 5.21 -6.04
C GLU A 60 -2.78 5.45 -5.03
N ALA A 61 -3.19 4.42 -4.30
CA ALA A 61 -4.20 4.55 -3.25
C ALA A 61 -3.75 5.51 -2.13
N ASP A 62 -2.48 5.45 -1.73
CA ASP A 62 -1.90 6.37 -0.75
C ASP A 62 -1.86 7.81 -1.25
N LEU A 63 -1.45 8.02 -2.51
CA LEU A 63 -1.43 9.34 -3.15
C LEU A 63 -2.84 9.94 -3.28
N ARG A 64 -3.84 9.13 -3.62
CA ARG A 64 -5.24 9.58 -3.67
C ARG A 64 -5.72 10.06 -2.30
N LYS A 65 -5.49 9.27 -1.23
CA LYS A 65 -5.81 9.67 0.14
C LYS A 65 -5.09 10.95 0.57
N ALA A 66 -3.81 11.10 0.22
CA ALA A 66 -3.06 12.32 0.49
C ALA A 66 -3.67 13.53 -0.22
N THR A 67 -4.10 13.36 -1.48
CA THR A 67 -4.72 14.43 -2.28
C THR A 67 -6.07 14.86 -1.72
N GLU A 68 -6.90 13.91 -1.28
CA GLU A 68 -8.17 14.18 -0.58
C GLU A 68 -7.93 14.97 0.71
N THR A 69 -6.94 14.54 1.50
CA THR A 69 -6.55 15.21 2.75
C THR A 69 -6.10 16.65 2.50
N ILE A 70 -5.25 16.88 1.49
CA ILE A 70 -4.82 18.23 1.09
C ILE A 70 -6.01 19.10 0.67
N SER A 71 -6.98 18.52 -0.04
CA SER A 71 -8.16 19.25 -0.49
C SER A 71 -9.02 19.71 0.69
N SER A 72 -9.22 18.83 1.68
CA SER A 72 -9.89 19.17 2.93
C SER A 72 -9.15 20.29 3.69
N ILE A 73 -7.82 20.18 3.84
CA ILE A 73 -7.00 21.22 4.51
C ILE A 73 -7.15 22.58 3.82
N LYS A 74 -7.12 22.61 2.48
CA LYS A 74 -7.33 23.86 1.71
C LYS A 74 -8.69 24.49 1.97
N GLU A 75 -9.73 23.69 2.17
CA GLU A 75 -11.06 24.20 2.51
C GLU A 75 -11.08 24.80 3.92
N HIS A 76 -10.45 24.13 4.89
CA HIS A 76 -10.32 24.65 6.25
C HIS A 76 -9.57 25.98 6.30
N ILE A 77 -8.48 26.12 5.53
CA ILE A 77 -7.73 27.39 5.42
C ILE A 77 -8.63 28.52 4.91
N LYS A 78 -9.41 28.29 3.84
CA LYS A 78 -10.34 29.30 3.31
C LYS A 78 -11.37 29.74 4.35
N ARG A 79 -11.88 28.81 5.16
CA ARG A 79 -12.82 29.12 6.25
C ARG A 79 -12.17 30.00 7.32
N ILE A 80 -10.93 29.70 7.71
CA ILE A 80 -10.16 30.51 8.66
C ILE A 80 -9.93 31.93 8.12
N GLU A 81 -9.51 32.08 6.86
CA GLU A 81 -9.32 33.39 6.24
C GLU A 81 -10.61 34.22 6.18
N ALA A 82 -11.75 33.57 5.94
CA ALA A 82 -13.05 34.24 5.95
C ALA A 82 -13.41 34.76 7.36
N LEU A 83 -13.12 33.97 8.39
CA LEU A 83 -13.34 34.35 9.79
C LEU A 83 -12.42 35.51 10.21
N ASP A 84 -11.14 35.49 9.84
CA ASP A 84 -10.20 36.58 10.12
C ASP A 84 -10.60 37.90 9.44
N LYS A 85 -11.12 37.83 8.21
CA LYS A 85 -11.68 39.02 7.53
C LYS A 85 -12.94 39.54 8.22
N ALA A 86 -13.78 38.65 8.76
CA ALA A 86 -14.99 39.04 9.45
C ALA A 86 -14.69 39.69 10.82
N SER A 87 -13.71 39.17 11.57
CA SER A 87 -13.32 39.72 12.87
C SER A 87 -12.71 41.12 12.75
N LYS A 88 -11.97 41.41 11.67
CA LYS A 88 -11.38 42.74 11.40
C LYS A 88 -12.39 43.83 11.00
N LYS A 89 -13.66 43.46 10.77
CA LYS A 89 -14.74 44.42 10.45
C LYS A 89 -15.51 44.89 11.69
N TRP A 90 -15.23 44.32 12.85
CA TRP A 90 -15.75 44.72 14.17
C TRP A 90 -14.72 45.56 14.90
#